data_AF-A0AAE0VN95-F1
#
_entry.id   AF-A0AAE0VN95-F1
#
_cell.length_a   1.000
_cell.length_b   1.000
_cell.length_c   1.000
_cell.angle_alpha   90.00
_cell.angle_beta   90.00
_cell.angle_gamma   90.00
#
_symmetry.space_group_name_H-M   'P 1'
#
loop_
_entity.id
_entity.type
_entity.pdbx_description
1 polymer ?
#
loop_
_entity_poly.entity_id
_entity_poly.type
_entity_poly.pdbx_seq_one_letter_code
_entity_poly.pdbx_strand_id
1 'polypeptide(L)'
;MDTVTSCWKTWVNDPAGQGRYDADAPITQEQINHARLCNALTTVCASALRNILLTNVPAPHTAIYQAILANKANLKRLNKDQYQLVFPDPQGLSTGKVEEFDISLLYTIIRNGSSVPAPSNGWANPPADNSKETHLGASVERIRLYRNSISGHSVDGEIGKQEFEDYWAKIDEVLHDIEMLLGNHGYLEDLEKRKDQVITPHEAREYKNRQKVSK
;
A
#
# COMPACT_ATOMS: atom_id res chain seq x y z
N MET A 1 21.04 -5.80 36.67
CA MET A 1 19.76 -5.79 35.93
C MET A 1 20.10 -5.23 34.57
N ASP A 2 20.63 -6.11 33.73
CA ASP A 2 21.13 -5.84 32.39
C ASP A 2 20.29 -6.66 31.41
N THR A 3 19.54 -6.01 30.52
CA THR A 3 18.86 -6.73 29.43
C THR A 3 18.90 -6.00 28.07
N VAL A 4 19.47 -4.79 27.97
CA VAL A 4 19.42 -4.02 26.72
C VAL A 4 20.73 -4.07 25.91
N THR A 5 21.85 -4.52 26.49
CA THR A 5 23.17 -4.47 25.81
C THR A 5 23.67 -5.84 25.29
N SER A 6 22.87 -6.90 25.44
CA SER A 6 23.29 -8.28 25.07
C SER A 6 23.27 -8.56 23.56
N CYS A 7 22.38 -7.93 22.79
CA CYS A 7 22.18 -8.28 21.38
C CYS A 7 23.22 -7.70 20.39
N TRP A 8 24.10 -6.80 20.84
CA TRP A 8 25.07 -6.13 19.94
C TRP A 8 26.47 -6.77 19.99
N LYS A 9 26.81 -7.52 21.04
CA LYS A 9 28.17 -8.06 21.22
C LYS A 9 28.48 -9.34 20.46
N THR A 10 27.48 -10.02 19.90
CA THR A 10 27.67 -11.21 19.06
C THR A 10 27.98 -10.91 17.59
N TRP A 11 27.96 -9.63 17.17
CA TRP A 11 28.06 -9.24 15.76
C TRP A 11 29.47 -8.92 15.24
N VAL A 12 30.48 -8.84 16.11
CA VAL A 12 31.82 -8.33 15.71
C VAL A 12 32.83 -9.45 15.41
N ASN A 13 32.54 -10.72 15.71
CA ASN A 13 33.51 -11.82 15.58
C ASN A 13 32.97 -13.07 14.88
N ASP A 14 32.34 -12.95 13.70
CA ASP A 14 32.10 -14.12 12.84
C ASP A 14 32.97 -14.04 11.56
N PRO A 15 34.03 -14.86 11.43
CA PRO A 15 34.90 -14.87 10.26
C PRO A 15 34.33 -15.63 9.05
N ALA A 16 33.13 -16.19 9.12
CA ALA A 16 32.51 -16.94 8.04
C ALA A 16 31.13 -16.36 7.72
N GLY A 17 31.02 -15.54 6.66
CA GLY A 17 29.79 -14.86 6.24
C GLY A 17 28.60 -15.76 5.94
N GLN A 18 27.93 -16.25 6.98
CA GLN A 18 26.70 -17.04 6.97
C GLN A 18 25.76 -16.53 8.08
N GLY A 19 25.37 -15.26 7.97
CA GLY A 19 24.25 -14.71 8.72
C GLY A 19 22.92 -15.34 8.27
N ARG A 20 22.62 -16.55 8.76
CA ARG A 20 21.26 -17.09 8.69
C ARG A 20 20.41 -16.35 9.70
N TYR A 21 19.53 -15.47 9.21
CA TYR A 21 18.38 -15.02 9.98
C TYR A 21 17.59 -16.24 10.44
N ASP A 22 17.39 -16.42 11.74
CA ASP A 22 16.45 -17.43 12.25
C ASP A 22 15.03 -17.01 11.85
N ALA A 23 14.48 -17.68 10.85
CA ALA A 23 13.16 -17.39 10.29
C ALA A 23 12.02 -17.57 11.31
N ASP A 24 12.29 -18.34 12.38
CA ASP A 24 11.29 -18.75 13.38
C ASP A 24 11.40 -17.98 14.70
N ALA A 25 12.32 -17.00 14.80
CA ALA A 25 12.43 -16.17 16.00
C ALA A 25 11.09 -15.45 16.29
N PRO A 26 10.61 -15.47 17.56
CA PRO A 26 9.33 -14.87 17.94
C PRO A 26 9.21 -13.40 17.52
N ILE A 27 8.03 -13.02 17.02
CA ILE A 27 7.69 -11.63 16.69
C ILE A 27 6.86 -10.99 17.81
N THR A 28 6.98 -9.67 17.96
CA THR A 28 6.18 -8.92 18.95
C THR A 28 4.76 -8.68 18.47
N GLN A 29 3.83 -8.36 19.38
CA GLN A 29 2.47 -7.98 19.00
C GLN A 29 2.46 -6.72 18.12
N GLU A 30 3.38 -5.78 18.37
CA GLU A 30 3.54 -4.57 17.60
C GLU A 30 3.97 -4.85 16.16
N GLN A 31 4.81 -5.87 15.95
CA GLN A 31 5.19 -6.35 14.62
C GLN A 31 4.02 -7.05 13.91
N ILE A 32 3.21 -7.81 14.66
CA ILE A 32 1.98 -8.42 14.13
C ILE A 32 1.00 -7.32 13.68
N ASN A 33 0.80 -6.29 14.50
CA ASN A 33 -0.09 -5.16 14.18
C ASN A 33 0.36 -4.44 12.90
N HIS A 34 1.67 -4.17 12.78
CA HIS A 34 2.25 -3.56 11.57
C HIS A 34 2.02 -4.44 10.33
N ALA A 35 2.25 -5.74 10.45
CA ALA A 35 2.05 -6.70 9.37
C ALA A 35 0.58 -6.79 8.92
N ARG A 36 -0.37 -6.78 9.86
CA ARG A 36 -1.82 -6.77 9.57
C ARG A 36 -2.24 -5.54 8.78
N LEU A 37 -1.77 -4.35 9.18
CA LEU A 37 -2.03 -3.12 8.43
C LEU A 37 -1.40 -3.15 7.03
N CYS A 38 -0.18 -3.67 6.91
CA CYS A 38 0.46 -3.87 5.60
C CYS A 38 -0.35 -4.84 4.72
N ASN A 39 -0.88 -5.92 5.28
CA ASN A 39 -1.75 -6.85 4.57
C ASN A 39 -3.04 -6.15 4.10
N ALA A 40 -3.74 -5.43 4.97
CA ALA A 40 -4.96 -4.71 4.63
C ALA A 40 -4.75 -3.69 3.49
N LEU A 41 -3.62 -2.96 3.52
CA LEU A 41 -3.24 -2.04 2.44
C LEU A 41 -2.98 -2.79 1.12
N THR A 42 -2.13 -3.81 1.14
CA THR A 42 -1.67 -4.50 -0.08
C THR A 42 -2.70 -5.43 -0.71
N THR A 43 -3.73 -5.80 0.05
CA THR A 43 -4.83 -6.65 -0.42
C THR A 43 -6.09 -5.82 -0.69
N VAL A 44 -6.80 -5.42 0.36
CA VAL A 44 -8.13 -4.79 0.27
C VAL A 44 -8.06 -3.40 -0.32
N CYS A 45 -7.18 -2.52 0.19
CA CYS A 45 -7.06 -1.16 -0.35
C CYS A 45 -6.55 -1.17 -1.80
N ALA A 46 -5.60 -2.04 -2.12
CA ALA A 46 -5.14 -2.21 -3.50
C ALA A 46 -6.28 -2.68 -4.43
N SER A 47 -7.12 -3.60 -3.98
CA SER A 47 -8.33 -4.03 -4.72
C SER A 47 -9.29 -2.86 -4.97
N ALA A 48 -9.59 -2.09 -3.92
CA ALA A 48 -10.45 -0.92 -4.02
C ALA A 48 -9.91 0.12 -5.02
N LEU A 49 -8.60 0.41 -4.97
CA LEU A 49 -7.96 1.32 -5.93
C LEU A 49 -7.99 0.78 -7.37
N ARG A 50 -7.85 -0.54 -7.57
CA ARG A 50 -8.01 -1.15 -8.90
C ARG A 50 -9.42 -0.93 -9.43
N ASN A 51 -10.44 -1.16 -8.62
CA ASN A 51 -11.83 -0.95 -9.04
C ASN A 51 -12.12 0.53 -9.33
N ILE A 52 -11.58 1.46 -8.51
CA ILE A 52 -11.62 2.90 -8.82
C ILE A 52 -11.00 3.18 -10.20
N LEU A 53 -9.82 2.64 -10.47
CA LEU A 53 -9.15 2.83 -11.76
C LEU A 53 -9.98 2.28 -12.92
N LEU A 54 -10.46 1.03 -12.82
CA LEU A 54 -11.21 0.38 -13.89
C LEU A 54 -12.53 1.08 -14.19
N THR A 55 -13.23 1.61 -13.17
CA THR A 55 -14.49 2.35 -13.35
C THR A 55 -14.28 3.76 -13.91
N ASN A 56 -13.10 4.35 -13.73
CA ASN A 56 -12.80 5.74 -14.11
C ASN A 56 -11.84 5.86 -15.30
N VAL A 57 -11.74 4.80 -16.11
CA VAL A 57 -11.07 4.81 -17.41
C VAL A 57 -12.04 4.28 -18.46
N PRO A 58 -12.10 4.88 -19.67
CA PRO A 58 -13.01 4.41 -20.72
C PRO A 58 -12.80 2.92 -21.04
N ALA A 59 -13.88 2.19 -21.30
CA ALA A 59 -13.77 0.86 -21.89
C ALA A 59 -13.26 0.96 -23.34
N PRO A 60 -12.51 -0.03 -23.85
CA PRO A 60 -11.99 -1.22 -23.15
C PRO A 60 -10.81 -0.90 -22.21
N HIS A 61 -10.50 -1.76 -21.23
CA HIS A 61 -9.40 -1.55 -20.26
C HIS A 61 -8.00 -1.37 -20.91
N THR A 62 -7.83 -1.62 -22.21
CA THR A 62 -6.64 -1.20 -22.95
C THR A 62 -6.47 0.33 -23.01
N ALA A 63 -7.53 1.10 -22.76
CA ALA A 63 -7.48 2.54 -22.61
C ALA A 63 -6.72 3.01 -21.37
N ILE A 64 -6.54 2.15 -20.36
CA ILE A 64 -5.67 2.45 -19.20
C ILE A 64 -4.26 2.72 -19.71
N TYR A 65 -3.77 1.90 -20.64
CA TYR A 65 -2.45 2.10 -21.23
C TYR A 65 -2.38 3.34 -22.12
N GLN A 66 -3.47 3.66 -22.83
CA GLN A 66 -3.53 4.91 -23.59
C GLN A 66 -3.50 6.13 -22.68
N ALA A 67 -4.22 6.09 -21.56
CA ALA A 67 -4.22 7.16 -20.58
C ALA A 67 -2.85 7.32 -19.88
N ILE A 68 -2.21 6.19 -19.57
CA ILE A 68 -0.84 6.14 -19.07
C ILE A 68 0.16 6.72 -20.08
N LEU A 69 0.05 6.34 -21.36
CA LEU A 69 0.92 6.85 -22.44
C LEU A 69 0.71 8.35 -22.67
N ALA A 70 -0.54 8.80 -22.73
CA ALA A 70 -0.91 10.21 -22.87
C ALA A 70 -0.35 11.05 -21.71
N ASN A 71 -0.27 10.49 -20.51
CA ASN A 71 0.22 11.15 -19.31
C ASN A 71 1.66 10.76 -18.95
N LYS A 72 2.41 10.13 -19.86
CA LYS A 72 3.78 9.66 -19.63
C LYS A 72 4.71 10.74 -19.07
N ALA A 73 4.53 12.00 -19.49
CA ALA A 73 5.29 13.14 -18.99
C ALA A 73 5.05 13.43 -17.48
N ASN A 74 3.90 13.03 -16.95
CA ASN A 74 3.52 13.18 -15.54
C ASN A 74 3.91 11.94 -14.70
N LEU A 75 4.25 10.82 -15.35
CA LEU A 75 4.69 9.56 -14.73
C LEU A 75 6.20 9.52 -14.45
N LYS A 76 6.90 10.66 -14.43
CA LYS A 76 8.35 10.78 -14.18
C LYS A 76 8.82 10.27 -12.81
N ARG A 77 7.89 9.97 -11.90
CA ARG A 77 8.17 9.47 -10.55
C ARG A 77 8.14 7.93 -10.44
N LEU A 78 7.83 7.22 -11.53
CA LEU A 78 7.91 5.77 -11.53
C LEU A 78 9.37 5.32 -11.45
N ASN A 79 9.66 4.34 -10.59
CA ASN A 79 10.96 3.68 -10.60
C ASN A 79 11.10 2.79 -11.85
N LYS A 80 12.31 2.24 -12.08
CA LYS A 80 12.60 1.43 -13.27
C LYS A 80 11.65 0.24 -13.41
N ASP A 81 11.37 -0.45 -12.32
CA ASP A 81 10.54 -1.68 -12.34
C ASP A 81 9.07 -1.35 -12.59
N GLN A 82 8.54 -0.30 -11.94
CA GLN A 82 7.20 0.22 -12.22
C GLN A 82 7.07 0.71 -13.66
N TYR A 83 8.10 1.39 -14.17
CA TYR A 83 8.12 1.83 -15.57
C TYR A 83 8.11 0.63 -16.52
N GLN A 84 8.86 -0.44 -16.24
CA GLN A 84 8.86 -1.66 -17.06
C GLN A 84 7.55 -2.43 -16.97
N LEU A 85 6.91 -2.47 -15.79
CA LEU A 85 5.60 -3.10 -15.61
C LEU A 85 4.51 -2.39 -16.43
N VAL A 86 4.61 -1.07 -16.55
CA VAL A 86 3.64 -0.21 -17.23
C VAL A 86 3.95 -0.07 -18.73
N PHE A 87 5.23 -0.14 -19.11
CA PHE A 87 5.73 -0.03 -20.48
C PHE A 87 6.68 -1.19 -20.85
N PRO A 88 6.20 -2.45 -20.89
CA PRO A 88 7.03 -3.61 -21.14
C PRO A 88 7.58 -3.70 -22.57
N ASP A 89 6.99 -2.99 -23.54
CA ASP A 89 7.40 -3.02 -24.95
C ASP A 89 7.79 -1.63 -25.48
N PRO A 90 8.95 -1.44 -26.14
CA PRO A 90 9.26 -0.24 -26.93
C PRO A 90 8.23 0.09 -28.03
N GLN A 91 7.39 -0.86 -28.48
CA GLN A 91 6.25 -0.62 -29.38
C GLN A 91 4.95 -0.20 -28.66
N GLY A 92 4.93 -0.10 -27.32
CA GLY A 92 3.85 0.56 -26.57
C GLY A 92 2.66 -0.32 -26.17
N LEU A 93 2.72 -1.64 -26.37
CA LEU A 93 1.71 -2.57 -25.87
C LEU A 93 2.08 -3.02 -24.46
N SER A 94 1.35 -2.52 -23.47
CA SER A 94 1.53 -3.00 -22.11
C SER A 94 0.96 -4.40 -21.90
N THR A 95 1.77 -5.27 -21.31
CA THR A 95 1.43 -6.63 -20.89
C THR A 95 1.14 -6.74 -19.39
N GLY A 96 1.33 -5.66 -18.61
CA GLY A 96 1.20 -5.67 -17.16
C GLY A 96 -0.25 -5.67 -16.72
N LYS A 97 -0.70 -6.75 -16.09
CA LYS A 97 -2.06 -6.89 -15.55
C LYS A 97 -2.30 -5.86 -14.45
N VAL A 98 -3.46 -5.18 -14.44
CA VAL A 98 -3.81 -4.17 -13.40
C VAL A 98 -3.78 -4.78 -11.99
N GLU A 99 -4.02 -6.08 -11.92
CA GLU A 99 -3.90 -6.95 -10.74
C GLU A 99 -2.50 -6.94 -10.13
N GLU A 100 -1.45 -6.68 -10.92
CA GLU A 100 -0.05 -6.65 -10.48
C GLU A 100 0.38 -5.28 -9.96
N PHE A 101 -0.44 -4.24 -10.14
CA PHE A 101 -0.07 -2.88 -9.72
C PHE A 101 -0.13 -2.75 -8.20
N ASP A 102 0.95 -2.21 -7.62
CA ASP A 102 1.00 -1.83 -6.22
C ASP A 102 0.23 -0.51 -5.95
N ILE A 103 0.02 -0.17 -4.67
CA ILE A 103 -0.71 1.04 -4.27
C ILE A 103 -0.05 2.33 -4.81
N SER A 104 1.28 2.38 -4.87
CA SER A 104 2.00 3.56 -5.36
C SER A 104 1.73 3.79 -6.84
N LEU A 105 1.77 2.70 -7.61
CA LEU A 105 1.53 2.72 -9.04
C LEU A 105 0.05 3.03 -9.32
N LEU A 106 -0.88 2.37 -8.62
CA LEU A 106 -2.32 2.65 -8.71
C LEU A 106 -2.62 4.11 -8.41
N TYR A 107 -2.09 4.66 -7.30
CA TYR A 107 -2.23 6.07 -6.96
C TYR A 107 -1.71 6.98 -8.08
N THR A 108 -0.52 6.67 -8.62
CA THR A 108 0.11 7.48 -9.67
C THR A 108 -0.72 7.49 -10.94
N ILE A 109 -1.29 6.34 -11.34
CA ILE A 109 -2.15 6.25 -12.52
C ILE A 109 -3.48 6.97 -12.27
N ILE A 110 -4.15 6.75 -11.14
CA ILE A 110 -5.43 7.41 -10.83
C ILE A 110 -5.26 8.94 -10.83
N ARG A 111 -4.24 9.45 -10.14
CA ARG A 111 -3.98 10.89 -10.05
C ARG A 111 -3.76 11.56 -11.41
N ASN A 112 -3.09 10.87 -12.34
CA ASN A 112 -2.57 11.50 -13.56
C ASN A 112 -3.26 11.04 -14.84
N GLY A 113 -4.02 9.95 -14.80
CA GLY A 113 -4.52 9.28 -16.01
C GLY A 113 -5.95 8.76 -15.91
N SER A 114 -6.68 8.97 -14.81
CA SER A 114 -8.10 8.65 -14.76
C SER A 114 -8.97 9.91 -14.73
N SER A 115 -10.28 9.75 -14.84
CA SER A 115 -11.26 10.84 -14.68
C SER A 115 -11.59 11.15 -13.22
N VAL A 116 -10.87 10.59 -12.25
CA VAL A 116 -11.14 10.82 -10.82
C VAL A 116 -10.81 12.27 -10.45
N PRO A 117 -11.77 13.04 -9.91
CA PRO A 117 -11.51 14.42 -9.51
C PRO A 117 -10.52 14.48 -8.35
N ALA A 118 -9.68 15.51 -8.34
CA ALA A 118 -8.77 15.76 -7.22
C ALA A 118 -9.56 16.12 -5.94
N PRO A 119 -9.01 15.82 -4.75
CA PRO A 119 -9.49 16.40 -3.48
C PRO A 119 -9.49 17.93 -3.52
N SER A 120 -10.20 18.57 -2.60
CA SER A 120 -10.35 20.04 -2.56
C SER A 120 -9.00 20.77 -2.41
N ASN A 121 -8.07 20.20 -1.64
CA ASN A 121 -6.71 20.71 -1.49
C ASN A 121 -5.75 20.24 -2.60
N GLY A 122 -6.26 19.52 -3.60
CA GLY A 122 -5.48 18.90 -4.65
C GLY A 122 -4.73 17.65 -4.19
N TRP A 123 -4.17 16.94 -5.16
CA TRP A 123 -3.39 15.74 -4.94
C TRP A 123 -2.09 15.99 -4.18
N ALA A 124 -1.69 15.00 -3.39
CA ALA A 124 -0.56 15.02 -2.47
C ALA A 124 -0.72 15.89 -1.20
N ASN A 125 -1.89 16.49 -1.00
CA ASN A 125 -2.25 17.19 0.24
C ASN A 125 -3.38 16.43 0.95
N PRO A 126 -3.47 16.48 2.29
CA PRO A 126 -4.63 15.98 3.01
C PRO A 126 -5.93 16.65 2.50
N PRO A 127 -7.05 15.91 2.39
CA PRO A 127 -8.37 16.51 2.18
C PRO A 127 -8.65 17.60 3.21
N ALA A 128 -9.41 18.64 2.84
CA ALA A 128 -9.65 19.79 3.70
C ALA A 128 -10.49 19.41 4.92
N ASP A 129 -11.44 18.49 4.73
CA ASP A 129 -12.23 17.90 5.80
C ASP A 129 -12.39 16.40 5.54
N ASN A 130 -11.67 15.59 6.32
CA ASN A 130 -11.73 14.13 6.22
C ASN A 130 -13.13 13.56 6.44
N SER A 131 -14.01 14.25 7.16
CA SER A 131 -15.37 13.78 7.43
C SER A 131 -16.39 14.17 6.35
N LYS A 132 -16.05 15.09 5.45
CA LYS A 132 -16.99 15.64 4.46
C LYS A 132 -16.61 15.35 3.01
N GLU A 133 -15.34 15.21 2.71
CA GLU A 133 -14.89 14.87 1.36
C GLU A 133 -14.92 13.34 1.15
N THR A 134 -16.09 12.73 1.08
CA THR A 134 -16.24 11.25 0.96
C THR A 134 -16.13 10.73 -0.48
N HIS A 135 -15.75 11.58 -1.45
CA HIS A 135 -15.66 11.19 -2.86
C HIS A 135 -14.35 10.42 -3.20
N LEU A 136 -14.33 9.67 -4.31
CA LEU A 136 -13.24 8.76 -4.69
C LEU A 136 -11.84 9.39 -4.62
N GLY A 137 -11.67 10.62 -5.13
CA GLY A 137 -10.38 11.31 -5.08
C GLY A 137 -9.83 11.51 -3.67
N ALA A 138 -10.68 11.87 -2.72
CA ALA A 138 -10.30 12.03 -1.32
C ALA A 138 -10.00 10.67 -0.67
N SER A 139 -10.79 9.63 -0.96
CA SER A 139 -10.53 8.26 -0.50
C SER A 139 -9.17 7.72 -1.00
N VAL A 140 -8.84 7.96 -2.26
CA VAL A 140 -7.54 7.60 -2.87
C VAL A 140 -6.39 8.31 -2.15
N GLU A 141 -6.54 9.60 -1.85
CA GLU A 141 -5.51 10.38 -1.15
C GLU A 141 -5.35 9.94 0.31
N ARG A 142 -6.44 9.59 1.02
CA ARG A 142 -6.37 9.00 2.38
C ARG A 142 -5.62 7.68 2.39
N ILE A 143 -5.91 6.75 1.47
CA ILE A 143 -5.19 5.47 1.35
C ILE A 143 -3.69 5.70 1.13
N ARG A 144 -3.31 6.67 0.29
CA ARG A 144 -1.90 7.05 0.10
C ARG A 144 -1.26 7.52 1.40
N LEU A 145 -1.94 8.41 2.14
CA LEU A 145 -1.44 8.95 3.40
C LEU A 145 -1.26 7.84 4.45
N TYR A 146 -2.25 6.95 4.60
CA TYR A 146 -2.16 5.82 5.52
C TYR A 146 -1.01 4.89 5.16
N ARG A 147 -0.86 4.55 3.87
CA ARG A 147 0.29 3.79 3.39
C ARG A 147 1.59 4.48 3.80
N ASN A 148 1.75 5.76 3.50
CA ASN A 148 2.98 6.49 3.79
C ASN A 148 3.30 6.52 5.29
N SER A 149 2.30 6.73 6.15
CA SER A 149 2.50 6.72 7.60
C SER A 149 2.87 5.33 8.10
N ILE A 150 2.14 4.28 7.71
CA ILE A 150 2.41 2.89 8.09
C ILE A 150 3.79 2.41 7.58
N SER A 151 4.18 2.79 6.35
CA SER A 151 5.53 2.54 5.82
C SER A 151 6.59 3.39 6.55
N GLY A 152 6.22 4.51 7.17
CA GLY A 152 7.08 5.30 8.05
C GLY A 152 7.61 4.48 9.23
N HIS A 153 6.81 3.57 9.76
CA HIS A 153 7.20 2.63 10.82
C HIS A 153 8.14 1.50 10.35
N SER A 154 8.56 1.46 9.07
CA SER A 154 9.37 0.35 8.50
C SER A 154 10.75 0.11 9.12
N VAL A 155 11.29 1.07 9.89
CA VAL A 155 12.58 0.92 10.58
C VAL A 155 12.48 -0.19 11.63
N ASP A 156 11.53 -0.03 12.56
CA ASP A 156 11.29 -1.01 13.62
C ASP A 156 10.22 -2.03 13.21
N GLY A 157 9.31 -1.64 12.33
CA GLY A 157 8.19 -2.46 11.87
C GLY A 157 7.18 -2.70 12.99
N GLU A 158 7.02 -1.73 13.88
CA GLU A 158 6.26 -1.86 15.13
C GLU A 158 5.18 -0.79 15.20
N ILE A 159 3.94 -1.22 15.42
CA ILE A 159 2.79 -0.35 15.64
C ILE A 159 2.08 -0.77 16.93
N GLY A 160 1.98 0.16 17.88
CA GLY A 160 1.31 -0.06 19.16
C GLY A 160 -0.19 -0.30 18.98
N LYS A 161 -0.83 -0.90 20.00
CA LYS A 161 -2.26 -1.26 19.96
C LYS A 161 -3.19 -0.09 19.61
N GLN A 162 -3.01 1.06 20.26
CA GLN A 162 -3.90 2.21 20.02
C GLN A 162 -3.79 2.72 18.57
N GLU A 163 -2.56 2.86 18.09
CA GLU A 163 -2.29 3.31 16.72
C GLU A 163 -2.79 2.30 15.69
N PHE A 164 -2.69 1.00 15.99
CA PHE A 164 -3.29 -0.05 15.17
C PHE A 164 -4.80 0.13 15.01
N GLU A 165 -5.54 0.28 16.11
CA GLU A 165 -7.00 0.47 16.07
C GLU A 165 -7.38 1.76 15.33
N ASP A 166 -6.61 2.83 15.52
CA ASP A 166 -6.83 4.12 14.84
C ASP A 166 -6.65 4.00 13.33
N TYR A 167 -5.57 3.34 12.86
CA TYR A 167 -5.38 3.09 11.42
C TYR A 167 -6.43 2.12 10.87
N TRP A 168 -6.80 1.10 11.64
CA TRP A 168 -7.80 0.13 11.22
C TRP A 168 -9.15 0.79 10.98
N ALA A 169 -9.63 1.60 11.94
CA ALA A 169 -10.88 2.35 11.81
C ALA A 169 -10.86 3.33 10.62
N LYS A 170 -9.71 4.00 10.39
CA LYS A 170 -9.52 4.89 9.24
C LYS A 170 -9.55 4.15 7.90
N ILE A 171 -9.02 2.93 7.85
CA ILE A 171 -9.06 2.07 6.66
C ILE A 171 -10.48 1.54 6.42
N ASP A 172 -11.19 1.16 7.49
CA ASP A 172 -12.59 0.76 7.42
C ASP A 172 -13.47 1.88 6.83
N GLU A 173 -13.39 3.08 7.41
CA GLU A 173 -14.14 4.26 6.98
C GLU A 173 -13.90 4.59 5.50
N VAL A 174 -12.64 4.58 5.05
CA VAL A 174 -12.32 4.90 3.65
C VAL A 174 -12.80 3.81 2.68
N LEU A 175 -12.81 2.54 3.10
CA LEU A 175 -13.36 1.46 2.28
C LEU A 175 -14.88 1.54 2.22
N HIS A 176 -15.54 1.91 3.33
CA HIS A 176 -16.97 2.16 3.36
C HIS A 176 -17.37 3.27 2.38
N ASP A 177 -16.67 4.42 2.40
CA ASP A 177 -16.87 5.51 1.44
C ASP A 177 -16.78 5.01 -0.02
N ILE A 178 -15.82 4.13 -0.32
CA ILE A 178 -15.64 3.59 -1.66
C ILE A 178 -16.78 2.63 -2.04
N GLU A 179 -17.24 1.77 -1.13
CA GLU A 179 -18.38 0.88 -1.40
C GLU A 179 -19.67 1.67 -1.63
N MET A 180 -19.88 2.75 -0.88
CA MET A 180 -21.03 3.63 -1.07
C MET A 180 -21.05 4.27 -2.47
N LEU A 181 -19.89 4.43 -3.11
CA LEU A 181 -19.74 5.05 -4.44
C LEU A 181 -19.68 4.05 -5.59
N LEU A 182 -19.09 2.87 -5.37
CA LEU A 182 -18.87 1.85 -6.42
C LEU A 182 -19.78 0.62 -6.29
N GLY A 183 -20.64 0.57 -5.28
CA GLY A 183 -21.42 -0.60 -4.90
C GLY A 183 -20.69 -1.50 -3.89
N ASN A 184 -21.39 -2.51 -3.39
CA ASN A 184 -20.80 -3.48 -2.45
C ASN A 184 -19.84 -4.43 -3.19
N HIS A 185 -18.55 -4.36 -2.87
CA HIS A 185 -17.51 -5.25 -3.39
C HIS A 185 -16.97 -6.21 -2.33
N GLY A 186 -17.51 -6.18 -1.11
CA GLY A 186 -17.09 -7.03 0.02
C GLY A 186 -15.80 -6.56 0.70
N TYR A 187 -15.38 -5.30 0.52
CA TYR A 187 -14.13 -4.79 1.09
C TYR A 187 -14.15 -4.79 2.62
N LEU A 188 -15.27 -4.42 3.23
CA LEU A 188 -15.40 -4.38 4.69
C LEU A 188 -15.37 -5.80 5.28
N GLU A 189 -16.05 -6.75 4.66
CA GLU A 189 -15.99 -8.16 5.06
C GLU A 189 -14.58 -8.73 4.93
N ASP A 190 -13.89 -8.39 3.84
CA ASP A 190 -12.52 -8.84 3.59
C ASP A 190 -11.50 -8.16 4.51
N LEU A 191 -11.72 -6.90 4.88
CA LEU A 191 -10.94 -6.22 5.90
C LEU A 191 -11.10 -6.95 7.23
N GLU A 192 -12.32 -7.18 7.69
CA GLU A 192 -12.60 -7.78 9.00
C GLU A 192 -11.98 -9.17 9.15
N LYS A 193 -12.05 -10.02 8.12
CA LYS A 193 -11.38 -11.33 8.10
C LYS A 193 -9.87 -11.25 8.36
N ARG A 194 -9.24 -10.11 8.08
CA ARG A 194 -7.79 -9.88 8.22
C ARG A 194 -7.40 -9.26 9.56
N LYS A 195 -8.35 -8.72 10.34
CA LYS A 195 -8.06 -8.04 11.62
C LYS A 195 -7.34 -8.95 12.60
N ASP A 196 -7.82 -10.19 12.68
CA ASP A 196 -7.31 -11.21 13.60
C ASP A 196 -6.60 -12.37 12.90
N GLN A 197 -6.24 -12.20 11.62
CA GLN A 197 -5.48 -13.21 10.90
C GLN A 197 -4.18 -13.52 11.64
N VAL A 198 -3.87 -14.82 11.73
CA VAL A 198 -2.58 -15.31 12.22
C VAL A 198 -1.51 -14.91 11.21
N ILE A 199 -0.52 -14.15 11.68
CA ILE A 199 0.64 -13.75 10.88
C ILE A 199 1.85 -14.52 11.40
N THR A 200 2.50 -15.24 10.51
CA THR A 200 3.76 -15.93 10.82
C THR A 200 4.92 -14.93 10.92
N PRO A 201 5.99 -15.25 11.67
CA PRO A 201 7.23 -14.47 11.69
C PRO A 201 7.79 -14.18 10.29
N HIS A 202 7.71 -15.15 9.39
CA HIS A 202 8.12 -15.00 8.00
C HIS A 202 7.31 -13.93 7.27
N GLU A 203 5.98 -14.02 7.29
CA GLU A 203 5.09 -13.05 6.63
C GLU A 203 5.27 -11.62 7.16
N ALA A 204 5.38 -11.45 8.48
CA ALA A 204 5.62 -10.15 9.09
C ALA A 204 6.90 -9.48 8.56
N ARG A 205 7.97 -10.27 8.42
CA ARG A 205 9.24 -9.79 7.86
C ARG A 205 9.13 -9.47 6.37
N GLU A 206 8.38 -10.26 5.60
CA GLU A 206 8.12 -9.94 4.19
C GLU A 206 7.37 -8.62 4.02
N TYR A 207 6.36 -8.35 4.85
CA TYR A 207 5.70 -7.05 4.85
C TYR A 207 6.66 -5.93 5.17
N LYS A 208 7.48 -6.07 6.22
CA LYS A 208 8.51 -5.09 6.58
C LYS A 208 9.48 -4.81 5.42
N ASN A 209 9.95 -5.87 4.74
CA ASN A 209 10.92 -5.75 3.65
C ASN A 209 10.32 -5.12 2.39
N ARG A 210 9.10 -5.50 2.00
CA ARG A 210 8.40 -4.90 0.84
C ARG A 210 8.22 -3.38 0.97
N GLN A 211 8.03 -2.88 2.19
CA GLN A 211 7.91 -1.44 2.44
C GLN A 211 9.24 -0.68 2.33
N LYS A 212 10.39 -1.34 2.51
CA LYS A 212 11.72 -0.72 2.35
C LYS A 212 12.12 -0.53 0.88
N VAL A 213 11.68 -1.44 0.00
CA VAL A 213 12.02 -1.43 -1.43
C VAL A 213 11.19 -0.39 -2.22
N SER A 214 10.05 0.04 -1.69
CA SER A 214 9.12 0.98 -2.35
C SER A 214 9.44 2.48 -2.11
N LYS A 215 10.56 2.81 -1.46
CA LYS A 215 10.99 4.20 -1.19
C LYS A 215 11.95 4.73 -2.26
#